data_AF-A0AAE0H230-F1
#
_entry.id   AF-A0AAE0H230-F1
#
_cell.length_a   1.000
_cell.length_b   1.000
_cell.length_c   1.000
_cell.angle_alpha   90.00
_cell.angle_beta   90.00
_cell.angle_gamma   90.00
#
_symmetry.space_group_name_H-M   'P 1'
#
loop_
_entity.id
_entity.type
_entity.pdbx_description
1 polymer ?
#
loop_
_entity_poly.entity_id
_entity_poly.type
_entity_poly.pdbx_seq_one_letter_code
_entity_poly.pdbx_strand_id
1 'polypeptide(L)'
;MTFGRLDTGTSLSRQHVHCGDSEFSVVLLKEKGRRHHLVKRRLCIPWKGVALLKELIEHWEFHRDTAWNSCEKTQPDAYWLLPEDPKNFKASVANDWIGLALSELDCRPSEGGHFSAHSTRKGATTCARAVGVAMEKVCFFGGWSQFSSAV
;
A
#
# COMPACT_ATOMS: atom_id res chain seq x y z
N MET A 1 -16.73 -1.72 -0.25
CA MET A 1 -16.15 -1.97 -1.59
C MET A 1 -14.70 -1.53 -1.50
N THR A 2 -13.72 -2.42 -1.52
CA THR A 2 -12.42 -2.14 -0.87
C THR A 2 -11.26 -2.75 -1.66
N PHE A 3 -10.55 -1.97 -2.47
CA PHE A 3 -9.38 -2.41 -3.22
C PHE A 3 -8.24 -2.84 -2.27
N GLY A 4 -7.63 -4.03 -2.46
CA GLY A 4 -6.51 -4.53 -1.66
C GLY A 4 -6.85 -4.90 -0.21
N ARG A 5 -7.38 -6.11 0.03
CA ARG A 5 -7.39 -6.75 1.37
C ARG A 5 -6.13 -7.61 1.50
N LEU A 6 -5.05 -7.02 1.99
CA LEU A 6 -3.77 -7.71 2.16
C LEU A 6 -3.17 -7.40 3.53
N ASP A 7 -2.23 -8.25 3.96
CA ASP A 7 -1.24 -7.92 5.00
C ASP A 7 -0.27 -6.80 4.55
N THR A 8 -0.45 -6.24 3.36
CA THR A 8 0.37 -5.16 2.78
C THR A 8 -0.17 -3.77 3.11
N GLY A 9 -0.54 -3.57 4.36
CA GLY A 9 -0.67 -2.24 4.93
C GLY A 9 0.63 -1.85 5.61
N THR A 10 0.50 -1.43 6.87
CA THR A 10 1.62 -1.11 7.76
C THR A 10 2.48 -2.32 8.14
N SER A 11 2.07 -3.54 7.76
CA SER A 11 2.77 -4.82 8.02
C SER A 11 3.56 -5.35 6.83
N LEU A 12 3.84 -4.50 5.81
CA LEU A 12 4.66 -4.87 4.66
C LEU A 12 6.09 -5.19 5.12
N SER A 13 6.60 -6.35 4.69
CA SER A 13 7.99 -6.77 4.93
C SER A 13 8.89 -6.33 3.78
N ARG A 14 10.15 -6.01 4.07
CA ARG A 14 11.16 -5.59 3.09
C ARG A 14 11.39 -6.64 2.03
N GLN A 15 11.41 -7.92 2.42
CA GLN A 15 11.63 -9.02 1.48
C GLN A 15 10.51 -9.14 0.42
N HIS A 16 9.37 -8.50 0.65
CA HIS A 16 8.27 -8.44 -0.31
C HIS A 16 8.40 -7.27 -1.28
N VAL A 17 9.30 -6.31 -1.05
CA VAL A 17 9.43 -5.10 -1.84
C VAL A 17 10.67 -5.21 -2.73
N HIS A 18 10.48 -4.91 -4.01
CA HIS A 18 11.57 -4.82 -4.97
C HIS A 18 11.47 -3.51 -5.76
N CYS A 19 12.46 -2.65 -5.58
CA CYS A 19 12.69 -1.46 -6.39
C CYS A 19 13.70 -1.80 -7.48
N GLY A 20 13.26 -1.91 -8.73
CA GLY A 20 14.13 -2.07 -9.89
C GLY A 20 14.22 -0.79 -10.72
N ASP A 21 15.08 -0.79 -11.73
CA ASP A 21 15.30 0.40 -12.58
C ASP A 21 14.08 0.81 -13.41
N SER A 22 13.21 -0.16 -13.75
CA SER A 22 12.05 0.03 -14.63
C SER A 22 10.69 -0.07 -13.92
N GLU A 23 10.65 -0.65 -12.72
CA GLU A 23 9.42 -0.90 -11.99
C GLU A 23 9.64 -1.03 -10.47
N PHE A 24 8.57 -0.82 -9.74
CA PHE A 24 8.41 -1.30 -8.36
C PHE A 24 7.51 -2.50 -8.32
N SER A 25 7.87 -3.48 -7.50
CA SER A 25 7.01 -4.62 -7.31
C SER A 25 6.88 -5.05 -5.86
N VAL A 26 5.69 -5.54 -5.54
CA VAL A 26 5.36 -6.12 -4.25
C VAL A 26 4.97 -7.58 -4.44
N VAL A 27 5.67 -8.48 -3.77
CA VAL A 27 5.37 -9.92 -3.76
C VAL A 27 4.48 -10.24 -2.57
N LEU A 28 3.27 -10.69 -2.87
CA LEU A 28 2.28 -11.10 -1.90
C LEU A 28 2.46 -12.58 -1.60
N LEU A 29 3.02 -12.90 -0.43
CA LEU A 29 3.19 -14.29 0.01
C LEU A 29 1.91 -14.89 0.60
N LYS A 30 1.02 -14.05 1.18
CA LYS A 30 -0.26 -14.47 1.77
C LYS A 30 -1.33 -13.40 1.50
N GLU A 31 -2.50 -13.82 1.01
CA GLU A 31 -3.67 -12.96 0.83
C GLU A 31 -4.77 -13.31 1.85
N LYS A 32 -5.14 -12.35 2.71
CA LYS A 32 -6.16 -12.56 3.75
C LYS A 32 -7.52 -12.91 3.11
N GLY A 33 -8.11 -14.03 3.53
CA GLY A 33 -9.43 -14.48 3.05
C GLY A 33 -9.37 -15.40 1.83
N ARG A 34 -8.18 -15.66 1.26
CA ARG A 34 -7.96 -16.62 0.18
C ARG A 34 -7.25 -17.85 0.73
N ARG A 35 -7.96 -18.63 1.55
CA ARG A 35 -7.44 -19.83 2.24
C ARG A 35 -6.87 -20.91 1.30
N HIS A 36 -7.17 -20.85 0.00
CA HIS A 36 -6.78 -21.86 -0.99
C HIS A 36 -5.81 -21.38 -2.09
N HIS A 37 -5.48 -20.09 -2.14
CA HIS A 37 -4.51 -19.58 -3.13
C HIS A 37 -3.16 -19.33 -2.44
N LEU A 38 -2.33 -20.38 -2.40
CA LEU A 38 -0.89 -20.31 -2.11
C LEU A 38 -0.09 -19.62 -3.23
N VAL A 39 -0.78 -18.87 -4.10
CA VAL A 39 -0.17 -18.28 -5.29
C VAL A 39 0.52 -17.00 -4.86
N LYS A 40 1.86 -17.03 -4.83
CA LYS A 40 2.68 -15.83 -4.73
C LYS A 40 2.29 -14.90 -5.87
N ARG A 41 1.71 -13.75 -5.56
CA ARG A 41 1.31 -12.76 -6.56
C ARG A 41 2.29 -11.62 -6.54
N ARG A 42 2.87 -11.30 -7.70
CA ARG A 42 3.68 -10.09 -7.88
C ARG A 42 2.80 -8.99 -8.44
N LEU A 43 2.68 -7.89 -7.72
CA LEU A 43 2.09 -6.64 -8.23
C LEU A 43 3.23 -5.79 -8.76
N CYS A 44 3.22 -5.46 -10.05
CA CYS A 44 4.23 -4.60 -10.67
C CYS A 44 3.62 -3.25 -11.04
N ILE A 45 4.33 -2.19 -10.70
CA ILE A 45 4.03 -0.81 -11.07
C ILE A 45 5.21 -0.33 -11.92
N PRO A 46 5.06 -0.24 -13.26
CA PRO A 46 6.12 0.29 -14.09
C PRO A 46 6.30 1.77 -13.78
N TRP A 47 7.55 2.23 -13.72
CA TRP A 47 7.87 3.65 -13.47
C TRP A 47 7.37 4.58 -14.56
N LYS A 48 7.17 4.04 -15.76
CA LYS A 48 6.54 4.75 -16.86
C LYS A 48 5.14 5.23 -16.46
N GLY A 49 4.98 6.54 -16.31
CA GLY A 49 3.71 7.18 -15.99
C GLY A 49 3.45 7.42 -14.50
N VAL A 50 4.40 7.12 -13.61
CA VAL A 50 4.26 7.32 -12.15
C VAL A 50 5.57 7.86 -11.51
N ALA A 51 6.24 8.80 -12.18
CA ALA A 51 7.53 9.35 -11.73
C ALA A 51 7.50 9.88 -10.28
N LEU A 52 6.43 10.57 -9.88
CA LEU A 52 6.27 11.06 -8.51
C LEU A 52 6.22 9.94 -7.46
N LEU A 53 5.61 8.79 -7.80
CA LEU A 53 5.61 7.64 -6.89
C LEU A 53 7.03 7.07 -6.76
N LYS A 54 7.78 7.01 -7.86
CA LYS A 54 9.18 6.59 -7.83
C LYS A 54 10.00 7.49 -6.91
N GLU A 55 9.92 8.81 -7.09
CA GLU A 55 10.62 9.79 -6.24
C GLU A 55 10.26 9.63 -4.76
N LEU A 56 8.97 9.45 -4.43
CA LEU A 56 8.53 9.24 -3.05
C LEU A 56 9.08 7.95 -2.44
N ILE A 57 9.12 6.85 -3.21
CA ILE A 57 9.67 5.58 -2.74
C ILE A 57 11.18 5.67 -2.55
N GLU A 58 11.91 6.26 -3.50
CA GLU A 58 13.36 6.46 -3.40
C GLU A 58 13.72 7.35 -2.20
N HIS A 59 12.96 8.43 -2.01
CA HIS A 59 13.13 9.34 -0.89
C HIS A 59 12.86 8.65 0.46
N TRP A 60 11.80 7.83 0.53
CA TRP A 60 11.51 7.01 1.70
C TRP A 60 12.64 6.03 2.02
N GLU A 61 13.12 5.27 1.02
CA GLU A 61 14.20 4.30 1.22
C GLU A 61 15.48 4.96 1.70
N PHE A 62 15.85 6.09 1.10
CA PHE A 62 17.00 6.89 1.54
C PHE A 62 16.87 7.34 3.00
N HIS A 63 15.72 7.92 3.38
CA HIS A 63 15.49 8.39 4.75
C HIS A 63 15.48 7.26 5.76
N ARG A 64 14.80 6.16 5.43
CA ARG A 64 14.72 4.97 6.28
C ARG A 64 16.10 4.39 6.53
N ASP A 65 16.90 4.18 5.49
CA ASP A 65 18.23 3.59 5.64
C ASP A 65 19.16 4.54 6.40
N THR A 66 19.07 5.85 6.15
CA THR A 66 19.82 6.85 6.93
C THR A 66 19.46 6.78 8.43
N ALA A 67 18.18 6.70 8.77
CA ALA A 67 17.73 6.62 10.16
C ALA A 67 18.19 5.33 10.84
N TRP A 68 18.12 4.19 10.15
CA TRP A 68 18.58 2.93 10.73
C TRP A 68 20.10 2.83 10.86
N ASN A 69 20.85 3.37 9.90
CA ASN A 69 22.31 3.41 9.95
C ASN A 69 22.85 4.29 11.09
N SER A 70 22.09 5.28 11.54
CA SER A 70 22.51 6.21 12.60
C SER A 70 22.11 5.78 14.02
N CYS A 71 21.26 4.77 14.18
CA CYS A 71 20.58 4.51 15.46
C CYS A 71 21.15 3.38 16.34
N GLU A 72 22.31 2.80 16.01
CA GLU A 72 22.96 1.65 16.71
C GLU A 72 22.07 0.40 16.93
N LYS A 73 20.83 0.38 16.41
CA LYS A 73 19.87 -0.73 16.53
C LYS A 73 19.89 -1.61 15.28
N THR A 74 19.50 -2.88 15.47
CA THR A 74 19.26 -3.78 14.33
C THR A 74 17.99 -3.37 13.59
N GLN A 75 18.13 -3.16 12.28
CA GLN A 75 17.03 -2.82 11.39
C GLN A 75 16.02 -3.99 11.27
N PRO A 76 14.71 -3.76 11.49
CA PRO A 76 13.69 -4.79 11.36
C PRO A 76 13.36 -5.10 9.90
N ASP A 77 12.71 -6.24 9.69
CA ASP A 77 12.19 -6.65 8.38
C ASP A 77 10.94 -5.86 7.96
N ALA A 78 10.31 -5.11 8.86
CA ALA A 78 9.17 -4.25 8.48
C ALA A 78 9.63 -3.08 7.60
N TYR A 79 8.97 -2.91 6.46
CA TYR A 79 9.32 -1.91 5.45
C TYR A 79 9.04 -0.48 5.92
N TRP A 80 7.95 -0.27 6.67
CA TRP A 80 7.51 1.07 7.08
C TRP A 80 8.07 1.56 8.43
N LEU A 81 8.83 0.74 9.17
CA LEU A 81 9.31 1.11 10.51
C LEU A 81 10.58 1.97 10.47
N LEU A 82 10.61 3.01 11.29
CA LEU A 82 11.76 3.81 11.69
C LEU A 82 12.23 3.43 13.12
N PRO A 83 13.44 3.84 13.54
CA PRO A 83 14.01 3.45 14.84
C PRO A 83 13.21 3.88 16.09
N GLU A 84 12.43 4.95 15.97
CA GLU A 84 11.59 5.53 17.02
C GLU A 84 10.18 4.95 17.04
N ASP A 85 9.80 4.21 15.99
CA ASP A 85 8.47 3.65 15.88
C ASP A 85 8.22 2.51 16.88
N PRO A 86 6.94 2.24 17.21
CA PRO A 86 6.59 1.04 17.95
C PRO A 86 6.98 -0.21 17.16
N LYS A 87 7.29 -1.31 17.86
CA LYS A 87 7.62 -2.61 17.23
C LYS A 87 6.61 -3.07 16.19
N ASN A 88 5.34 -2.69 16.34
CA ASN A 88 4.27 -2.96 15.40
C ASN A 88 3.32 -1.78 15.32
N PHE A 89 2.89 -1.44 14.11
CA PHE A 89 1.84 -0.47 13.89
C PHE A 89 0.45 -1.06 14.12
N LYS A 90 -0.41 -0.31 14.79
CA LYS A 90 -1.86 -0.58 14.79
C LYS A 90 -2.41 -0.28 13.39
N ALA A 91 -3.46 -1.00 12.98
CA ALA A 91 -4.13 -0.74 11.70
C ALA A 91 -4.64 0.71 11.56
N SER A 92 -4.91 1.39 12.68
CA SER A 92 -5.34 2.78 12.72
C SER A 92 -4.27 3.77 12.26
N VAL A 93 -2.97 3.45 12.35
CA VAL A 93 -1.91 4.40 12.00
C VAL A 93 -1.98 4.83 10.53
N ALA A 94 -2.50 3.95 9.65
CA ALA A 94 -2.71 4.29 8.26
C ALA A 94 -3.78 5.39 8.09
N ASN A 95 -4.79 5.45 8.96
CA ASN A 95 -5.74 6.56 8.97
C ASN A 95 -5.07 7.85 9.43
N ASP A 96 -4.18 7.77 10.43
CA ASP A 96 -3.45 8.91 10.95
C ASP A 96 -2.52 9.51 9.88
N TRP A 97 -1.77 8.66 9.16
CA TRP A 97 -0.93 9.09 8.03
C TRP A 97 -1.74 9.74 6.90
N ILE A 98 -2.90 9.18 6.56
CA ILE A 98 -3.80 9.78 5.57
C ILE A 98 -4.29 11.14 6.07
N GLY A 99 -4.65 11.25 7.35
CA GLY A 99 -5.08 12.52 7.96
C GLY A 99 -3.99 13.59 7.88
N LEU A 100 -2.74 13.23 8.22
CA LEU A 100 -1.59 14.13 8.12
C LEU A 100 -1.36 14.58 6.67
N ALA A 101 -1.28 13.64 5.72
CA ALA A 101 -1.06 13.97 4.32
C ALA A 101 -2.17 14.86 3.73
N LEU A 102 -3.43 14.63 4.11
CA LEU A 102 -4.54 15.46 3.65
C LEU A 102 -4.57 16.84 4.31
N SER A 103 -4.13 16.94 5.56
CA SER A 103 -3.97 18.24 6.23
C SER A 103 -2.94 19.12 5.51
N GLU A 104 -1.80 18.55 5.09
CA GLU A 104 -0.78 19.27 4.32
C GLU A 104 -1.30 19.75 2.94
N LEU A 105 -2.28 19.04 2.38
CA LEU A 105 -2.91 19.38 1.10
C LEU A 105 -4.17 20.27 1.25
N ASP A 106 -4.45 20.76 2.47
CA ASP A 106 -5.71 21.45 2.87
C ASP A 106 -6.98 20.73 2.37
N CYS A 107 -6.91 19.40 2.28
CA CYS A 107 -8.00 18.54 1.85
C CYS A 107 -8.79 18.06 3.06
N ARG A 108 -9.93 18.68 3.32
CA ARG A 108 -10.78 18.34 4.47
C ARG A 108 -11.95 17.44 4.05
N PRO A 109 -12.35 16.47 4.89
CA PRO A 109 -13.58 15.75 4.65
C PRO A 109 -14.77 16.71 4.75
N SER A 110 -15.89 16.36 4.10
CA SER A 110 -17.16 17.05 4.32
C SER A 110 -17.55 17.02 5.80
N GLU A 111 -18.41 17.94 6.23
CA GLU A 111 -18.88 17.99 7.62
C GLU A 111 -19.38 16.61 8.10
N GLY A 112 -18.84 16.14 9.24
CA GLY A 112 -19.11 14.82 9.80
C GLY A 112 -18.42 13.62 9.11
N GLY A 113 -17.63 13.86 8.06
CA GLY A 113 -16.89 12.84 7.33
C GLY A 113 -15.50 12.57 7.89
N HIS A 114 -14.97 11.37 7.63
CA HIS A 114 -13.58 11.01 7.91
C HIS A 114 -12.96 10.26 6.74
N PHE A 115 -11.74 10.64 6.36
CA PHE A 115 -10.93 9.83 5.47
C PHE A 115 -10.30 8.68 6.27
N SER A 116 -10.38 7.48 5.72
CA SER A 116 -9.79 6.28 6.30
C SER A 116 -9.06 5.49 5.23
N ALA A 117 -8.17 4.59 5.65
CA ALA A 117 -7.58 3.60 4.78
C ALA A 117 -8.64 2.74 4.06
N HIS A 118 -9.88 2.68 4.57
CA HIS A 118 -10.98 2.02 3.87
C HIS A 118 -11.60 2.91 2.78
N SER A 119 -11.73 4.22 3.01
CA SER A 119 -12.28 5.14 2.02
C SER A 119 -11.33 5.37 0.85
N THR A 120 -10.01 5.40 1.07
CA THR A 120 -9.02 5.50 -0.02
C THR A 120 -9.10 4.31 -0.96
N ARG A 121 -9.37 3.12 -0.44
CA ARG A 121 -9.60 1.90 -1.24
C ARG A 121 -10.89 1.95 -2.07
N LYS A 122 -11.96 2.58 -1.55
CA LYS A 122 -13.19 2.90 -2.33
C LYS A 122 -12.89 3.92 -3.43
N GLY A 123 -12.11 4.95 -3.10
CA GLY A 123 -11.65 5.96 -4.06
C GLY A 123 -10.85 5.33 -5.20
N ALA A 124 -9.84 4.53 -4.88
CA ALA A 124 -9.01 3.82 -5.87
C ALA A 124 -9.84 2.93 -6.81
N THR A 125 -10.83 2.22 -6.26
CA THR A 125 -11.81 1.44 -7.05
C THR A 125 -12.56 2.32 -8.03
N THR A 126 -13.07 3.46 -7.54
CA THR A 126 -13.87 4.40 -8.34
C THR A 126 -13.02 5.03 -9.44
N CYS A 127 -11.80 5.44 -9.13
CA CYS A 127 -10.85 5.98 -10.10
C CYS A 127 -10.48 4.93 -11.17
N ALA A 128 -10.18 3.70 -10.78
CA ALA A 128 -9.88 2.61 -11.72
C ALA A 128 -11.04 2.38 -12.70
N ARG A 129 -12.28 2.42 -12.19
CA ARG A 129 -13.49 2.33 -13.02
C ARG A 129 -13.64 3.52 -13.96
N ALA A 130 -13.38 4.73 -13.47
CA ALA A 130 -13.47 5.95 -14.27
C ALA A 130 -12.48 5.97 -15.45
N VAL A 131 -11.30 5.36 -15.29
CA VAL A 131 -10.32 5.20 -16.38
C VAL A 131 -10.52 3.93 -17.21
N GLY A 132 -11.68 3.27 -17.10
CA GLY A 132 -12.08 2.16 -17.97
C GLY A 132 -11.57 0.78 -17.56
N VAL A 133 -11.03 0.60 -16.35
CA VAL A 133 -10.63 -0.75 -15.90
C VAL A 133 -11.87 -1.63 -15.71
N ALA A 134 -11.84 -2.81 -16.33
CA ALA A 134 -12.87 -3.82 -16.22
C ALA A 134 -13.14 -4.19 -14.75
N MET A 135 -14.42 -4.32 -14.37
CA MET A 135 -14.80 -4.54 -12.97
C MET A 135 -14.24 -5.87 -12.44
N GLU A 136 -14.14 -6.87 -13.30
CA GLU A 136 -13.57 -8.19 -13.02
C GLU A 136 -12.11 -8.06 -12.57
N LYS A 137 -11.31 -7.24 -13.27
CA LYS A 137 -9.93 -6.93 -12.87
C LYS A 137 -9.89 -6.19 -11.53
N VAL A 138 -10.77 -5.21 -11.34
CA VAL A 138 -10.87 -4.47 -10.08
C VAL A 138 -11.22 -5.39 -8.92
N CYS A 139 -12.16 -6.32 -9.11
CA CYS A 139 -12.57 -7.32 -8.13
C CYS A 139 -11.43 -8.33 -7.84
N PHE A 140 -10.72 -8.76 -8.89
CA PHE A 140 -9.61 -9.69 -8.79
C PHE A 140 -8.43 -9.14 -7.98
N PHE A 141 -8.02 -7.89 -8.23
CA PHE A 141 -6.98 -7.21 -7.44
C PHE A 141 -7.52 -6.72 -6.08
N GLY A 142 -8.83 -6.44 -5.99
CA GLY A 142 -9.52 -6.10 -4.76
C GLY A 142 -9.65 -7.27 -3.76
N GLY A 143 -9.50 -8.50 -4.24
CA GLY A 143 -9.72 -9.71 -3.44
C GLY A 143 -11.20 -9.96 -3.12
N TRP A 144 -12.10 -9.59 -4.01
CA TRP A 144 -13.55 -9.72 -3.81
C TRP A 144 -14.06 -11.06 -4.35
N SER A 145 -15.08 -11.63 -3.72
CA SER A 145 -15.69 -12.90 -4.13
C SER A 145 -16.82 -12.74 -5.15
N GLN A 146 -17.46 -11.57 -5.21
CA GLN A 146 -18.41 -11.23 -6.26
C GLN A 146 -17.65 -10.78 -7.52
N PHE A 147 -18.05 -11.31 -8.69
CA PHE A 147 -17.46 -11.03 -10.01
C PHE A 147 -16.00 -11.48 -10.22
N SER A 148 -15.42 -12.29 -9.34
CA SER A 148 -14.04 -12.78 -9.47
C SER A 148 -13.87 -14.02 -10.34
N SER A 149 -14.82 -14.31 -11.24
CA SER A 149 -14.67 -15.36 -12.26
C SER A 149 -13.63 -15.01 -13.34
N ALA A 150 -12.78 -14.00 -13.10
CA ALA A 150 -11.63 -13.70 -13.93
C ALA A 150 -10.62 -14.85 -13.84
N VAL A 151 -10.65 -15.71 -14.85
CA VAL A 151 -9.62 -16.71 -15.19
C VAL A 151 -8.33 -15.99 -15.56
#